data_AF-A0A497NV78-F1
#
_entry.id   AF-A0A497NV78-F1
#
_cell.length_a   1.000
_cell.length_b   1.000
_cell.length_c   1.000
_cell.angle_alpha   90.00
_cell.angle_beta   90.00
_cell.angle_gamma   90.00
#
_symmetry.space_group_name_H-M   'P 1'
#
loop_
_entity.id
_entity.type
_entity.pdbx_description
1 polymer ?
#
loop_
_entity_poly.entity_id
_entity_poly.type
_entity_poly.pdbx_seq_one_letter_code
_entity_poly.pdbx_strand_id
1 'polypeptide(L)' 'DVMLKAYYEKRGWDERGIPTKTTLMKLGLGDVAKKLKKYVKLSD' A
#
# COMPACT_ATOMS: atom_id res chain seq x y z
N ASP A 1 -19.20 -2.96 1.28
CA ASP A 1 -17.90 -2.26 1.32
C ASP A 1 -17.09 -2.39 2.61
N VAL A 2 -17.70 -2.58 3.79
CA VAL A 2 -16.96 -2.63 5.08
C VAL A 2 -15.91 -3.77 5.15
N MET A 3 -16.24 -4.94 4.60
CA MET A 3 -15.34 -6.11 4.58
C MET A 3 -14.07 -5.87 3.75
N LEU A 4 -14.19 -5.16 2.63
CA LEU A 4 -13.06 -4.89 1.73
C LEU A 4 -12.10 -3.88 2.36
N LYS A 5 -12.66 -2.87 3.02
CA LYS A 5 -11.91 -1.87 3.77
C LYS A 5 -11.11 -2.50 4.92
N ALA A 6 -11.76 -3.35 5.70
CA ALA A 6 -11.12 -4.11 6.77
C ALA A 6 -10.01 -5.06 6.24
N TYR A 7 -10.19 -5.64 5.05
CA TYR A 7 -9.17 -6.45 4.41
C TYR A 7 -7.94 -5.62 4.02
N TYR A 8 -8.14 -4.44 3.42
CA TYR A 8 -7.06 -3.52 3.07
C TYR A 8 -6.32 -3.01 4.31
N GLU A 9 -7.04 -2.59 5.36
CA GLU A 9 -6.41 -2.18 6.63
C GLU A 9 -5.56 -3.31 7.24
N LYS A 10 -6.10 -4.54 7.28
CA LYS A 10 -5.36 -5.70 7.78
C LYS A 10 -4.11 -6.01 6.97
N ARG A 11 -4.10 -5.70 5.67
CA ARG A 11 -2.94 -5.86 4.78
C ARG A 11 -1.99 -4.66 4.81
N GLY A 12 -2.34 -3.58 5.50
CA GLY A 12 -1.58 -2.33 5.47
C GLY A 12 -1.69 -1.59 4.14
N TRP A 13 -2.88 -1.65 3.53
CA TRP A 13 -3.23 -0.99 2.28
C TRP A 13 -4.21 0.15 2.56
N ASP A 14 -4.10 1.21 1.77
CA ASP A 14 -5.00 2.36 1.80
C ASP A 14 -6.40 1.94 1.29
N GLU A 15 -7.42 2.77 1.54
CA GLU A 15 -8.81 2.55 1.11
C GLU A 15 -8.94 2.40 -0.42
N ARG A 16 -7.94 2.89 -1.15
CA ARG A 16 -7.80 2.76 -2.60
C ARG A 16 -7.25 1.39 -3.05
N GLY A 17 -6.98 0.48 -2.12
CA GLY A 17 -6.31 -0.80 -2.38
C GLY A 17 -4.82 -0.65 -2.70
N ILE A 18 -4.20 0.47 -2.30
CA ILE A 18 -2.78 0.75 -2.57
C ILE A 18 -1.95 0.37 -1.34
N PRO A 19 -0.94 -0.50 -1.47
CA PRO A 19 -0.05 -0.81 -0.35
C PRO A 19 0.70 0.43 0.14
N THR A 20 0.78 0.62 1.46
CA THR A 20 1.59 1.72 2.01
C THR A 20 3.07 1.50 1.77
N LYS A 21 3.83 2.60 1.76
CA LYS A 21 5.28 2.55 1.58
C LYS A 21 5.96 1.72 2.67
N THR A 22 5.47 1.82 3.90
CA THR A 22 5.92 1.02 5.04
C THR A 22 5.69 -0.48 4.83
N THR A 23 4.52 -0.87 4.31
CA THR A 23 4.21 -2.28 3.98
C THR A 23 5.13 -2.81 2.87
N LEU A 24 5.33 -2.03 1.81
CA LEU A 24 6.22 -2.42 0.72
C LEU A 24 7.69 -2.55 1.18
N MET A 25 8.16 -1.65 2.06
CA MET A 25 9.49 -1.77 2.66
C MET A 25 9.63 -3.02 3.54
N LYS A 26 8.64 -3.33 4.38
CA LYS A 26 8.65 -4.54 5.22
C LYS A 26 8.71 -5.83 4.40
N LEU A 27 8.10 -5.82 3.21
CA LEU A 27 8.11 -6.95 2.27
C LEU A 27 9.37 -7.01 1.40
N GLY A 28 10.31 -6.05 1.54
CA GLY A 28 11.50 -5.97 0.69
C GLY A 28 11.21 -5.44 -0.73
N LEU A 29 9.99 -4.96 -0.99
CA LEU A 29 9.52 -4.43 -2.28
C LEU A 29 9.80 -2.91 -2.42
N GLY A 30 10.96 -2.47 -1.92
CA GLY A 30 11.32 -1.05 -1.92
C GLY A 30 11.49 -0.46 -3.33
N ASP A 31 11.92 -1.27 -4.29
CA ASP A 31 12.01 -0.91 -5.71
C ASP A 31 10.62 -0.71 -6.34
N VAL A 32 9.66 -1.58 -5.99
CA VAL A 32 8.26 -1.49 -6.39
C VAL A 32 7.62 -0.24 -5.78
N ALA A 33 7.89 0.08 -4.52
CA ALA A 33 7.45 1.34 -3.89
C ALA A 33 7.98 2.57 -4.64
N LYS A 34 9.24 2.55 -5.06
CA LYS A 34 9.86 3.65 -5.82
C LYS A 34 9.23 3.83 -7.21
N LYS A 35 8.84 2.73 -7.87
CA LYS A 35 8.09 2.75 -9.13
C LYS A 35 6.65 3.21 -8.91
N LEU A 36 5.94 2.65 -7.93
CA LEU A 36 4.55 3.04 -7.62
C LEU A 36 4.45 4.52 -7.27
N LYS A 37 5.42 5.09 -6.53
CA LYS A 37 5.45 6.52 -6.21
C LYS A 37 5.39 7.44 -7.44
N LYS A 38 5.82 6.97 -8.62
CA LYS A 38 5.74 7.72 -9.88
C LYS A 38 4.34 7.74 -10.48
N TYR A 39 3.54 6.70 -10.22
CA TYR A 39 2.19 6.53 -10.79
C TYR A 39 1.09 6.92 -9.80
N VAL A 40 1.32 6.76 -8.51
CA VAL A 40 0.36 7.04 -7.45
C VAL A 40 1.03 7.70 -6.25
N LYS A 41 0.25 8.54 -5.54
CA LYS A 41 0.70 9.16 -4.30
C LYS A 41 0.66 8.10 -3.20
N LEU A 42 1.83 7.60 -2.80
CA LEU A 42 1.94 6.67 -1.69
C LEU A 42 1.80 7.43 -0.36
N SER A 43 0.85 6.99 0.45
CA SER A 43 0.72 7.33 1.87
C SER A 43 1.86 6.66 2.64
N ASP A 44 2.53 7.40 3.54
CA ASP A 44 3.65 6.89 4.36
C ASP A 44 3.18 5.82 5.37
#